data_AF-A0A7X7QI58-F1
#
_entry.id   AF-A0A7X7QI58-F1
#
_cell.length_a   1.000
_cell.length_b   1.000
_cell.length_c   1.000
_cell.angle_alpha   90.00
_cell.angle_beta   90.00
_cell.angle_gamma   90.00
#
_symmetry.space_group_name_H-M   'P 1'
#
loop_
_entity.id
_entity.type
_entity.pdbx_description
1 polymer ?
#
loop_
_entity_poly.entity_id
_entity_poly.type
_entity_poly.pdbx_seq_one_letter_code
_entity_poly.pdbx_strand_id
1 'polypeptide(L)'
;MKLNPLCMLVVATVALIGCEHDCYEVEIRPDGDGFERKITGWRQGGQNDAEIMSLKPVTLARIAAIYPKRETSQDAKKQTFSGRFLGETPGDVGGAGRLVRYQSPLGDCWSYTERFRGNDDLESQLAEKRKAADRLADLLVGWATAELSGEPGFADLKKFLDLNLRQDLKNLGLYFWTVNAAGTITLEEEDLNEQLWSRIGLYLCERGYFEIRDLPRLLRFDYDGLASHFQRLIARRMGVPDGSPIPDKLQFISDKTKLEASFNAFLASTDEYKRQLAKWEKEAELKPDAEKPKPSVVFEELLGKVLSDMTFVTPDSLGVKLYAARKPYSTNGDWDEKISAVAWSSKIESNESPASHFYATWSEPNEDFQKRHFGGVVLEGKSLGEYVFWYCSLAPAEAAEWDRFIAGLLPDADWRSAV
;
A
#
# COMPACT_ATOMS: atom_id res chain seq x y z
N MET A 1 19.27 -1.78 10.01
CA MET A 1 20.12 -1.33 8.89
C MET A 1 20.08 0.20 8.88
N LYS A 2 21.20 0.91 9.07
CA LYS A 2 21.19 2.38 9.29
C LYS A 2 21.37 3.12 7.95
N LEU A 3 20.34 3.88 7.52
CA LEU A 3 20.37 4.78 6.36
C LEU A 3 20.92 6.18 6.75
N ASN A 4 21.28 6.97 5.74
CA ASN A 4 21.79 8.37 5.74
C ASN A 4 21.35 9.26 6.91
N PRO A 5 22.22 10.05 7.58
CA PRO A 5 21.86 10.86 8.74
C PRO A 5 21.19 12.22 8.49
N LEU A 6 21.11 12.73 7.25
CA LEU A 6 20.15 13.81 6.96
C LEU A 6 18.74 13.25 6.77
N CYS A 7 18.64 12.11 6.10
CA CYS A 7 17.45 11.29 6.14
C CYS A 7 17.17 10.79 7.56
N MET A 8 18.15 10.45 8.42
CA MET A 8 17.90 10.08 9.82
C MET A 8 17.57 11.28 10.69
N LEU A 9 17.93 12.52 10.35
CA LEU A 9 17.44 13.63 11.16
C LEU A 9 15.93 13.79 10.94
N VAL A 10 15.44 13.64 9.70
CA VAL A 10 14.00 13.66 9.40
C VAL A 10 13.31 12.35 9.84
N VAL A 11 13.88 11.19 9.50
CA VAL A 11 13.39 9.85 9.86
C VAL A 11 13.49 9.57 11.36
N ALA A 12 14.48 10.08 12.09
CA ALA A 12 14.54 9.94 13.56
C ALA A 12 13.70 11.00 14.28
N THR A 13 13.46 12.18 13.69
CA THR A 13 12.47 13.12 14.26
C THR A 13 11.04 12.60 14.05
N VAL A 14 10.78 11.87 12.96
CA VAL A 14 9.51 11.15 12.71
C VAL A 14 9.41 9.85 13.50
N ALA A 15 10.50 9.10 13.68
CA ALA A 15 10.50 7.82 14.43
C ALA A 15 10.55 7.99 15.97
N LEU A 16 10.85 9.18 16.49
CA LEU A 16 10.85 9.48 17.93
C LEU A 16 9.55 10.12 18.43
N ILE A 17 8.64 10.48 17.51
CA ILE A 17 7.25 10.79 17.84
C ILE A 17 6.50 9.51 17.54
N GLY A 18 6.02 8.78 18.55
CA GLY A 18 5.17 7.61 18.32
C GLY A 18 3.95 8.03 17.49
N CYS A 19 4.01 7.81 16.17
CA CYS A 19 2.96 8.25 15.26
C CYS A 19 1.66 7.50 15.59
N GLU A 20 0.63 8.27 15.93
CA GLU A 20 -0.70 7.73 16.11
C GLU A 20 -1.23 7.22 14.77
N HIS A 21 -1.74 6.00 14.74
CA HIS A 21 -2.36 5.41 13.56
C HIS A 21 -3.75 4.86 13.90
N ASP A 22 -4.66 4.87 12.94
CA ASP A 22 -5.99 4.30 13.10
C ASP A 22 -5.93 2.77 12.96
N CYS A 23 -6.72 2.07 13.76
CA CYS A 23 -6.85 0.63 13.76
C CYS A 23 -8.32 0.25 13.60
N TYR A 24 -8.60 -0.74 12.76
CA TYR A 24 -9.93 -1.20 12.43
C TYR A 24 -10.04 -2.73 12.55
N GLU A 25 -11.09 -3.20 13.20
CA GLU A 25 -11.53 -4.60 13.17
C GLU A 25 -12.92 -4.67 12.55
N VAL A 26 -13.04 -5.40 11.45
CA VAL A 26 -14.32 -5.63 10.75
C VAL A 26 -14.73 -7.09 10.93
N GLU A 27 -15.97 -7.31 11.32
CA GLU A 27 -16.61 -8.62 11.38
C GLU A 27 -17.80 -8.66 10.42
N ILE A 28 -17.88 -9.71 9.60
CA ILE A 28 -18.92 -9.89 8.58
C ILE A 28 -19.58 -11.25 8.79
N ARG A 29 -20.90 -11.26 8.99
CA ARG A 29 -21.70 -12.48 9.16
C ARG A 29 -22.78 -12.53 8.08
N PRO A 30 -22.73 -13.49 7.13
CA PRO A 30 -23.83 -13.74 6.21
C PRO A 30 -25.15 -13.93 6.95
N ASP A 31 -26.21 -13.31 6.47
CA ASP A 31 -27.55 -13.38 7.04
C ASP A 31 -28.59 -13.23 5.92
N GLY A 32 -29.27 -14.34 5.59
CA GLY A 32 -30.26 -14.38 4.52
C GLY A 32 -29.69 -14.05 3.13
N ASP A 33 -30.19 -12.97 2.55
CA ASP A 33 -29.77 -12.36 1.27
C ASP A 33 -28.72 -11.24 1.43
N GLY A 34 -28.25 -11.02 2.65
CA GLY A 34 -27.34 -9.94 3.02
C GLY A 34 -26.37 -10.36 4.10
N PHE A 35 -25.94 -9.40 4.92
CA PHE A 35 -25.02 -9.66 6.02
C PHE A 35 -25.13 -8.63 7.13
N GLU A 36 -24.83 -9.08 8.34
CA GLU A 36 -24.51 -8.21 9.46
C GLU A 36 -23.02 -7.84 9.40
N ARG A 37 -22.74 -6.55 9.48
CA ARG A 37 -21.37 -6.02 9.57
C ARG A 37 -21.20 -5.30 10.90
N LYS A 38 -20.07 -5.53 11.54
CA LYS A 38 -19.64 -4.82 12.73
C LYS A 38 -18.23 -4.28 12.51
N ILE A 39 -18.02 -3.02 12.85
CA ILE A 39 -16.70 -2.38 12.78
C ILE A 39 -16.34 -1.81 14.15
N THR A 40 -15.15 -2.15 14.63
CA THR A 40 -14.54 -1.58 15.84
C THR A 40 -13.34 -0.74 15.44
N GLY A 41 -13.33 0.54 15.82
CA GLY A 41 -12.26 1.47 15.46
C GLY A 41 -11.64 2.15 16.66
N TRP A 42 -10.32 2.35 16.63
CA TRP A 42 -9.55 3.10 17.63
C TRP A 42 -8.26 3.66 17.02
N ARG A 43 -7.48 4.40 17.81
CA ARG A 43 -6.11 4.81 17.45
C ARG A 43 -5.11 4.22 18.43
N GLN A 44 -3.94 3.85 17.92
CA GLN A 44 -2.80 3.42 18.71
C GLN A 44 -1.64 4.37 18.54
N GLY A 45 -0.90 4.60 19.63
CA GLY A 45 0.31 5.41 19.66
C GLY A 45 1.11 5.22 20.95
N GLY A 46 2.05 6.12 21.21
CA GLY A 46 2.96 6.02 22.35
C GLY A 46 4.06 4.97 22.16
N GLN A 47 4.85 4.72 23.20
CA GLN A 47 5.95 3.74 23.13
C GLN A 47 5.37 2.32 23.02
N ASN A 48 5.72 1.60 21.95
CA ASN A 48 5.24 0.25 21.62
C ASN A 48 3.70 0.14 21.49
N ASP A 49 3.03 1.17 20.96
CA ASP A 49 1.56 1.17 20.72
C ASP A 49 0.70 0.90 21.99
N ALA A 50 1.26 1.21 23.16
CA ALA A 50 0.63 0.97 24.45
C ALA A 50 -0.54 1.93 24.72
N GLU A 51 -0.58 3.09 24.05
CA GLU A 51 -1.63 4.07 24.23
C GLU A 51 -2.77 3.86 23.23
N ILE A 52 -3.97 3.61 23.76
CA ILE A 52 -5.21 3.53 22.99
C ILE A 52 -5.98 4.84 23.12
N MET A 53 -6.43 5.39 22.00
CA MET A 53 -7.22 6.61 21.89
C MET A 53 -8.44 6.40 21.00
N SER A 54 -9.44 7.27 21.11
CA SER A 54 -10.58 7.29 20.17
C SER A 54 -10.13 7.74 18.77
N LEU A 55 -10.79 7.22 17.73
CA LEU A 55 -10.66 7.72 16.35
C LEU A 55 -10.93 9.22 16.26
N LYS A 56 -10.37 9.86 15.22
CA LYS A 56 -10.59 11.29 14.96
C LYS A 56 -12.09 11.59 14.79
N PRO A 57 -12.60 12.75 15.27
CA PRO A 57 -14.02 13.09 15.21
C PRO A 57 -14.63 13.00 13.80
N VAL A 58 -13.88 13.40 12.77
CA VAL A 58 -14.32 13.32 11.37
C VAL A 58 -14.52 11.86 10.90
N THR A 59 -13.60 10.97 11.27
CA THR A 59 -13.69 9.53 10.96
C THR A 59 -14.87 8.91 11.69
N LEU A 60 -15.05 9.24 12.98
CA LEU A 60 -16.18 8.77 13.77
C LEU A 60 -17.52 9.23 13.20
N ALA A 61 -17.64 10.50 12.84
CA ALA A 61 -18.87 11.04 12.26
C ALA A 61 -19.21 10.36 10.92
N ARG A 62 -18.20 10.09 10.08
CA ARG A 62 -18.37 9.36 8.82
C ARG A 62 -18.89 7.94 9.03
N ILE A 63 -18.30 7.18 9.95
CA ILE A 63 -18.75 5.80 10.24
C ILE A 63 -20.14 5.82 10.90
N ALA A 64 -20.37 6.72 11.85
CA ALA A 64 -21.66 6.85 12.53
C ALA A 64 -22.82 7.19 11.59
N ALA A 65 -22.57 7.89 10.48
CA ALA A 65 -23.58 8.19 9.47
C ALA A 65 -24.04 6.97 8.66
N ILE A 66 -23.24 5.90 8.63
CA ILE A 66 -23.51 4.67 7.87
C ILE A 66 -24.30 3.67 8.72
N TYR A 67 -23.94 3.55 10.00
CA TYR A 67 -24.41 2.47 10.86
C TYR A 67 -25.57 2.89 11.78
N PRO A 68 -26.65 2.08 11.88
CA PRO A 68 -27.79 2.41 12.73
C PRO A 68 -27.52 2.19 14.23
N LYS A 69 -26.57 1.31 14.58
CA LYS A 69 -26.24 0.99 15.98
C LYS A 69 -24.82 1.41 16.31
N ARG A 70 -24.64 1.99 17.50
CA ARG A 70 -23.35 2.42 18.04
C ARG A 70 -23.23 1.96 19.48
N GLU A 71 -22.09 1.34 19.78
CA GLU A 71 -21.68 0.91 21.10
C GLU A 71 -20.30 1.47 21.39
N THR A 72 -20.06 1.84 22.66
CA THR A 72 -18.80 2.43 23.09
C THR A 72 -18.21 1.51 24.16
N SER A 73 -16.90 1.22 24.08
CA SER A 73 -16.21 0.43 25.11
C SER A 73 -16.31 1.11 26.48
N GLN A 74 -16.08 0.35 27.55
CA GLN A 74 -16.14 0.87 28.93
C GLN A 74 -15.20 2.05 29.18
N ASP A 75 -14.07 2.12 28.47
CA ASP A 75 -13.09 3.21 28.53
C ASP A 75 -13.31 4.32 27.47
N ALA A 76 -14.35 4.19 26.63
CA ALA A 76 -14.71 5.07 25.52
C ALA A 76 -13.65 5.26 24.41
N LYS A 77 -12.57 4.49 24.45
CA LYS A 77 -11.45 4.59 23.51
C LYS A 77 -11.69 3.78 22.25
N LYS A 78 -12.36 2.62 22.34
CA LYS A 78 -12.79 1.84 21.17
C LYS A 78 -14.26 2.08 20.88
N GLN A 79 -14.60 2.32 19.63
CA GLN A 79 -15.99 2.51 19.21
C GLN A 79 -16.42 1.45 18.25
N THR A 80 -17.56 0.83 18.54
CA THR A 80 -18.14 -0.26 17.76
C THR A 80 -19.40 0.23 17.08
N PHE A 81 -19.54 -0.10 15.81
CA PHE A 81 -20.73 0.19 15.01
C PHE A 81 -21.23 -1.10 14.38
N SER A 82 -22.54 -1.29 14.28
CA SER A 82 -23.13 -2.49 13.68
C SER A 82 -24.39 -2.20 12.89
N GLY A 83 -24.61 -2.98 11.84
CA GLY A 83 -25.73 -2.81 10.91
C GLY A 83 -25.81 -3.91 9.87
N ARG A 84 -27.00 -4.02 9.27
CA ARG A 84 -27.30 -4.96 8.19
C ARG A 84 -27.15 -4.29 6.83
N PHE A 85 -26.55 -5.00 5.88
CA PHE A 85 -26.35 -4.53 4.50
C PHE A 85 -26.74 -5.61 3.49
N LEU A 86 -27.03 -5.20 2.25
CA LEU A 86 -27.42 -6.07 1.14
C LEU A 86 -26.43 -5.90 0.00
N GLY A 87 -25.79 -6.99 -0.44
CA GLY A 87 -24.92 -7.02 -1.61
C GLY A 87 -23.62 -6.23 -1.45
N GLU A 88 -23.67 -4.90 -1.42
CA GLU A 88 -22.51 -4.01 -1.36
C GLU A 88 -22.04 -3.77 0.08
N THR A 89 -20.72 -3.69 0.27
CA THR A 89 -20.12 -3.30 1.55
C THR A 89 -20.12 -1.78 1.70
N PRO A 90 -20.33 -1.25 2.92
CA PRO A 90 -20.35 0.18 3.13
C PRO A 90 -18.95 0.80 3.02
N GLY A 91 -18.88 2.07 2.59
CA GLY A 91 -17.63 2.85 2.54
C GLY A 91 -17.12 3.32 3.91
N ASP A 92 -17.02 2.41 4.89
CA ASP A 92 -16.71 2.71 6.29
C ASP A 92 -15.20 2.81 6.59
N VAL A 93 -14.37 1.93 6.07
CA VAL A 93 -12.91 2.05 6.10
C VAL A 93 -12.40 2.77 4.83
N GLY A 94 -13.19 2.71 3.76
CA GLY A 94 -12.89 3.22 2.42
C GLY A 94 -12.65 2.07 1.43
N GLY A 95 -12.78 2.34 0.13
CA GLY A 95 -12.72 1.32 -0.93
C GLY A 95 -14.11 0.85 -1.37
N ALA A 96 -14.19 -0.38 -1.88
CA ALA A 96 -15.43 -0.95 -2.43
C ALA A 96 -15.44 -2.48 -2.30
N GLY A 97 -16.59 -3.06 -1.98
CA GLY A 97 -16.73 -4.50 -1.87
C GLY A 97 -18.16 -4.99 -1.99
N ARG A 98 -18.28 -6.31 -2.06
CA ARG A 98 -19.55 -7.03 -2.16
C ARG A 98 -19.47 -8.37 -1.44
N LEU A 99 -20.60 -8.77 -0.87
CA LEU A 99 -20.90 -10.15 -0.50
C LEU A 99 -22.14 -10.58 -1.27
N VAL A 100 -22.00 -11.59 -2.11
CA VAL A 100 -23.07 -12.08 -2.98
C VAL A 100 -23.33 -13.55 -2.71
N ARG A 101 -24.60 -13.92 -2.66
CA ARG A 101 -25.07 -15.32 -2.64
C ARG A 101 -25.62 -15.68 -4.02
N TYR A 102 -25.09 -16.74 -4.60
CA TYR A 102 -25.60 -17.40 -5.79
C TYR A 102 -26.31 -18.69 -5.38
N GLN A 103 -27.43 -19.00 -6.01
CA GLN A 103 -28.32 -20.07 -5.55
C GLN A 103 -28.67 -21.03 -6.68
N SER A 104 -28.77 -22.32 -6.34
CA SER A 104 -29.26 -23.38 -7.20
C SER A 104 -30.06 -24.39 -6.37
N PRO A 105 -30.84 -25.30 -7.00
CA PRO A 105 -31.50 -26.38 -6.25
C PRO A 105 -30.52 -27.27 -5.47
N LEU A 106 -29.28 -27.44 -5.98
CA LEU A 106 -28.28 -28.33 -5.38
C LEU A 106 -27.49 -27.68 -4.23
N GLY A 107 -27.62 -26.37 -4.04
CA GLY A 107 -26.93 -25.63 -2.98
C GLY A 107 -26.63 -24.19 -3.38
N ASP A 108 -25.92 -23.51 -2.49
CA ASP A 108 -25.53 -22.10 -2.62
C ASP A 108 -24.02 -21.96 -2.82
N CYS A 109 -23.61 -20.87 -3.46
CA CYS A 109 -22.24 -20.40 -3.52
C CYS A 109 -22.18 -18.93 -3.07
N TRP A 110 -21.35 -18.65 -2.08
CA TRP A 110 -21.10 -17.30 -1.59
C TRP A 110 -19.78 -16.77 -2.13
N SER A 111 -19.77 -15.49 -2.48
CA SER A 111 -18.58 -14.77 -2.93
C SER A 111 -18.46 -13.45 -2.20
N TYR A 112 -17.41 -13.34 -1.38
CA TYR A 112 -16.98 -12.11 -0.76
C TYR A 112 -15.77 -11.55 -1.51
N THR A 113 -15.80 -10.25 -1.82
CA THR A 113 -14.65 -9.51 -2.33
C THR A 113 -14.73 -8.07 -1.85
N GLU A 114 -13.68 -7.55 -1.24
CA GLU A 114 -13.65 -6.16 -0.76
C GLU A 114 -12.25 -5.59 -0.89
N ARG A 115 -12.18 -4.36 -1.39
CA ARG A 115 -10.97 -3.54 -1.40
C ARG A 115 -11.08 -2.49 -0.32
N PHE A 116 -10.00 -2.28 0.43
CA PHE A 116 -9.91 -1.34 1.53
C PHE A 116 -8.87 -0.26 1.25
N ARG A 117 -9.34 1.00 1.25
CA ARG A 117 -8.54 2.21 0.96
C ARG A 117 -7.65 2.04 -0.29
N GLY A 118 -6.57 2.82 -0.38
CA GLY A 118 -5.67 2.83 -1.52
C GLY A 118 -6.29 3.40 -2.80
N ASN A 119 -5.53 3.30 -3.87
CA ASN A 119 -5.94 3.72 -5.20
C ASN A 119 -5.85 2.54 -6.17
N ASP A 120 -6.91 2.31 -6.94
CA ASP A 120 -7.00 1.24 -7.94
C ASP A 120 -6.55 1.69 -9.33
N ASP A 121 -6.39 3.00 -9.53
CA ASP A 121 -5.81 3.55 -10.75
C ASP A 121 -4.29 3.40 -10.67
N LEU A 122 -3.84 2.18 -10.93
CA LEU A 122 -2.42 1.80 -10.89
C LEU A 122 -1.61 2.59 -11.93
N GLU A 123 -2.19 2.87 -13.10
CA GLU A 123 -1.49 3.63 -14.14
C GLU A 123 -1.29 5.09 -13.75
N SER A 124 -2.31 5.74 -13.19
CA SER A 124 -2.14 7.12 -12.69
C SER A 124 -1.12 7.19 -11.55
N GLN A 125 -1.06 6.19 -10.66
CA GLN A 125 -0.04 6.12 -9.62
C GLN A 125 1.38 6.02 -10.21
N LEU A 126 1.59 5.12 -11.16
CA LEU A 126 2.86 4.98 -11.85
C LEU A 126 3.23 6.24 -12.65
N ALA A 127 2.26 6.88 -13.29
CA ALA A 127 2.46 8.12 -14.04
C ALA A 127 2.90 9.27 -13.11
N GLU A 128 2.24 9.45 -11.95
CA GLU A 128 2.62 10.49 -10.99
C GLU A 128 4.00 10.23 -10.38
N LYS A 129 4.37 8.97 -10.08
CA LYS A 129 5.74 8.61 -9.66
C LYS A 129 6.78 8.96 -10.72
N ARG A 130 6.53 8.61 -11.98
CA ARG A 130 7.44 8.94 -13.10
C ARG A 130 7.60 10.44 -13.27
N LYS A 131 6.50 11.20 -13.19
CA LYS A 131 6.50 12.66 -13.26
C LYS A 131 7.26 13.30 -12.10
N ALA A 132 7.12 12.75 -10.89
CA ALA A 132 7.89 13.20 -9.73
C ALA A 132 9.40 12.93 -9.93
N ALA A 133 9.77 11.73 -10.41
CA ALA A 133 11.16 11.40 -10.73
C ALA A 133 11.74 12.31 -11.82
N ASP A 134 10.96 12.63 -12.85
CA ASP A 134 11.34 13.57 -13.89
C ASP A 134 11.59 14.97 -13.31
N ARG A 135 10.69 15.45 -12.45
CA ARG A 135 10.85 16.78 -11.86
C ARG A 135 12.03 16.85 -10.88
N LEU A 136 12.30 15.80 -10.11
CA LEU A 136 13.50 15.72 -9.26
C LEU A 136 14.77 15.84 -10.10
N ALA A 137 14.86 15.10 -11.20
CA ALA A 137 16.01 15.18 -12.10
C ALA A 137 16.15 16.59 -12.69
N ASP A 138 15.06 17.25 -13.08
CA ASP A 138 15.09 18.64 -13.57
C ASP A 138 15.64 19.61 -12.51
N LEU A 139 15.22 19.47 -11.25
CA LEU A 139 15.68 20.31 -10.15
C LEU A 139 17.18 20.10 -9.88
N LEU A 140 17.65 18.85 -9.91
CA LEU A 140 19.06 18.53 -9.73
C LEU A 140 19.91 19.04 -10.90
N VAL A 141 19.44 18.92 -12.14
CA VAL A 141 20.09 19.49 -13.33
C VAL A 141 20.13 21.02 -13.24
N GLY A 142 19.03 21.65 -12.85
CA GLY A 142 18.94 23.10 -12.71
C GLY A 142 19.90 23.63 -11.64
N TRP A 143 19.92 23.00 -10.46
CA TRP A 143 20.84 23.32 -9.38
C TRP A 143 22.31 23.13 -9.81
N ALA A 144 22.64 21.97 -10.39
CA ALA A 144 24.00 21.71 -10.85
C ALA A 144 24.42 22.69 -11.96
N THR A 145 23.50 23.14 -12.81
CA THR A 145 23.77 24.18 -13.81
C THR A 145 24.07 25.52 -13.15
N ALA A 146 23.32 25.90 -12.11
CA ALA A 146 23.55 27.14 -11.38
C ALA A 146 24.92 27.16 -10.67
N GLU A 147 25.36 26.02 -10.12
CA GLU A 147 26.60 25.94 -9.34
C GLU A 147 27.84 25.59 -10.17
N LEU A 148 27.71 24.74 -11.20
CA LEU A 148 28.84 24.04 -11.83
C LEU A 148 28.96 24.25 -13.34
N SER A 149 28.11 25.05 -13.97
CA SER A 149 28.12 25.20 -15.45
C SER A 149 29.44 25.71 -16.04
N GLY A 150 30.25 26.42 -15.25
CA GLY A 150 31.58 26.89 -15.65
C GLY A 150 32.70 25.87 -15.49
N GLU A 151 32.45 24.71 -14.89
CA GLU A 151 33.48 23.74 -14.56
C GLU A 151 33.76 22.75 -15.72
N PRO A 152 35.04 22.34 -15.91
CA PRO A 152 35.38 21.27 -16.84
C PRO A 152 34.61 19.99 -16.53
N GLY A 153 34.10 19.31 -17.56
CA GLY A 153 33.35 18.06 -17.40
C GLY A 153 31.90 18.23 -16.95
N PHE A 154 31.41 19.46 -16.75
CA PHE A 154 30.01 19.69 -16.39
C PHE A 154 29.01 19.10 -17.42
N ALA A 155 29.36 19.09 -18.71
CA ALA A 155 28.51 18.51 -19.75
C ALA A 155 28.23 17.02 -19.51
N ASP A 156 29.21 16.26 -19.03
CA ASP A 156 29.08 14.84 -18.71
C ASP A 156 28.26 14.62 -17.44
N LEU A 157 28.48 15.45 -16.40
CA LEU A 157 27.63 15.44 -15.20
C LEU A 157 26.17 15.75 -15.54
N LYS A 158 25.93 16.78 -16.36
CA LYS A 158 24.58 17.16 -16.80
C LYS A 158 23.91 16.00 -17.53
N LYS A 159 24.61 15.35 -18.47
CA LYS A 159 24.11 14.18 -19.20
C LYS A 159 23.78 13.03 -18.24
N PHE A 160 24.64 12.77 -17.26
CA PHE A 160 24.38 11.75 -16.23
C PHE A 160 23.12 12.07 -15.42
N LEU A 161 22.96 13.31 -14.94
CA LEU A 161 21.79 13.72 -14.16
C LEU A 161 20.50 13.64 -14.99
N ASP A 162 20.55 14.13 -16.23
CA ASP A 162 19.38 14.24 -17.10
C ASP A 162 18.92 12.91 -17.70
N LEU A 163 19.84 11.96 -17.93
CA LEU A 163 19.51 10.67 -18.55
C LEU A 163 19.58 9.51 -17.55
N ASN A 164 20.76 9.28 -16.97
CA ASN A 164 21.01 8.11 -16.14
C ASN A 164 20.27 8.22 -14.81
N LEU A 165 20.53 9.27 -14.03
CA LEU A 165 19.89 9.45 -12.72
C LEU A 165 18.37 9.57 -12.87
N ARG A 166 17.87 10.29 -13.87
CA ARG A 166 16.43 10.38 -14.16
C ARG A 166 15.79 9.00 -14.34
N GLN A 167 16.40 8.14 -15.17
CA GLN A 167 15.90 6.78 -15.37
C GLN A 167 16.06 5.93 -14.11
N ASP A 168 17.17 6.09 -13.39
CA ASP A 168 17.45 5.33 -12.18
C ASP A 168 16.46 5.69 -11.05
N LEU A 169 16.05 6.95 -10.91
CA LEU A 169 14.98 7.37 -9.98
C LEU A 169 13.64 6.69 -10.30
N LYS A 170 13.28 6.59 -11.58
CA LYS A 170 12.06 5.88 -12.01
C LYS A 170 12.13 4.40 -11.65
N ASN A 171 13.28 3.77 -11.90
CA ASN A 171 13.48 2.35 -11.61
C ASN A 171 13.49 2.08 -10.10
N LEU A 172 14.09 2.95 -9.29
CA LEU A 172 14.04 2.86 -7.84
C LEU A 172 12.59 2.93 -7.34
N GLY A 173 11.81 3.92 -7.80
CA GLY A 173 10.39 4.01 -7.46
C GLY A 173 9.61 2.74 -7.82
N LEU A 174 9.92 2.12 -8.97
CA LEU A 174 9.31 0.84 -9.38
C LEU A 174 9.76 -0.36 -8.54
N TYR A 175 11.00 -0.40 -8.06
CA TYR A 175 11.45 -1.47 -7.16
C TYR A 175 10.66 -1.46 -5.85
N PHE A 176 10.48 -0.29 -5.24
CA PHE A 176 9.66 -0.15 -4.03
C PHE A 176 8.19 -0.52 -4.30
N TRP A 177 7.62 0.00 -5.39
CA TRP A 177 6.25 -0.33 -5.79
C TRP A 177 6.04 -1.83 -6.03
N THR A 178 6.99 -2.50 -6.69
CA THR A 178 6.88 -3.94 -7.01
C THR A 178 6.86 -4.79 -5.74
N VAL A 179 7.65 -4.43 -4.73
CA VAL A 179 7.69 -5.17 -3.48
C VAL A 179 6.44 -4.92 -2.65
N ASN A 180 5.94 -3.69 -2.60
CA ASN A 180 4.66 -3.38 -1.98
C ASN A 180 3.51 -4.16 -2.66
N ALA A 181 3.44 -4.12 -3.99
CA ALA A 181 2.47 -4.86 -4.77
C ALA A 181 2.61 -6.39 -4.57
N ALA A 182 3.82 -6.94 -4.46
CA ALA A 182 4.04 -8.36 -4.23
C ALA A 182 3.73 -8.80 -2.78
N GLY A 183 3.93 -7.91 -1.79
CA GLY A 183 3.59 -8.14 -0.38
C GLY A 183 2.10 -8.35 -0.16
N THR A 184 1.24 -7.81 -1.03
CA THR A 184 -0.20 -8.10 -1.01
C THR A 184 -0.55 -9.54 -1.45
N ILE A 185 0.42 -10.31 -1.96
CA ILE A 185 0.15 -11.60 -2.60
C ILE A 185 0.57 -12.79 -1.73
N THR A 186 1.75 -12.86 -1.09
CA THR A 186 2.15 -14.14 -0.42
C THR A 186 3.36 -14.20 0.53
N LEU A 187 4.14 -13.13 0.82
CA LEU A 187 5.44 -13.27 1.51
C LEU A 187 5.52 -12.48 2.84
N GLU A 188 6.28 -13.01 3.81
CA GLU A 188 6.58 -12.31 5.08
C GLU A 188 7.37 -11.00 4.81
N GLU A 189 7.02 -9.92 5.52
CA GLU A 189 7.57 -8.57 5.29
C GLU A 189 9.11 -8.49 5.45
N GLU A 190 9.70 -9.31 6.33
CA GLU A 190 11.15 -9.32 6.56
C GLU A 190 11.91 -9.86 5.33
N ASP A 191 11.45 -10.96 4.75
CA ASP A 191 12.07 -11.58 3.56
C ASP A 191 11.98 -10.70 2.32
N LEU A 192 10.86 -9.99 2.16
CA LEU A 192 10.64 -9.04 1.06
C LEU A 192 11.60 -7.86 1.13
N ASN A 193 11.83 -7.33 2.33
CA ASN A 193 12.73 -6.20 2.55
C ASN A 193 14.18 -6.57 2.25
N GLU A 194 14.67 -7.73 2.69
CA GLU A 194 16.03 -8.16 2.39
C GLU A 194 16.25 -8.35 0.88
N GLN A 195 15.31 -8.98 0.19
CA GLN A 195 15.36 -9.15 -1.26
C GLN A 195 15.34 -7.82 -2.01
N LEU A 196 14.49 -6.87 -1.58
CA LEU A 196 14.42 -5.52 -2.14
C LEU A 196 15.77 -4.81 -2.04
N TRP A 197 16.36 -4.78 -0.85
CA TRP A 197 17.62 -4.09 -0.60
C TRP A 197 18.79 -4.73 -1.34
N SER A 198 18.81 -6.05 -1.46
CA SER A 198 19.79 -6.76 -2.28
C SER A 198 19.68 -6.38 -3.76
N ARG A 199 18.45 -6.33 -4.31
CA ARG A 199 18.19 -5.90 -5.70
C ARG A 199 18.58 -4.45 -5.96
N ILE A 200 18.17 -3.52 -5.10
CA ILE A 200 18.53 -2.10 -5.19
C ILE A 200 20.05 -1.94 -5.08
N GLY A 201 20.67 -2.63 -4.13
CA GLY A 201 22.11 -2.60 -3.93
C GLY A 201 22.89 -3.02 -5.16
N LEU A 202 22.53 -4.16 -5.77
CA LEU A 202 23.14 -4.64 -7.01
C LEU A 202 22.88 -3.67 -8.18
N TYR A 203 21.65 -3.17 -8.32
CA TYR A 203 21.28 -2.22 -9.36
C TYR A 203 22.16 -0.97 -9.33
N LEU A 204 22.33 -0.37 -8.14
CA LEU A 204 23.14 0.84 -7.97
C LEU A 204 24.64 0.56 -8.16
N CYS A 205 25.13 -0.63 -7.78
CA CYS A 205 26.48 -1.11 -8.10
C CYS A 205 26.74 -1.16 -9.61
N GLU A 206 25.84 -1.81 -10.39
CA GLU A 206 25.98 -1.94 -11.85
C GLU A 206 25.98 -0.58 -12.56
N ARG A 207 25.29 0.41 -11.99
CA ARG A 207 25.24 1.78 -12.49
C ARG A 207 26.41 2.65 -12.01
N GLY A 208 27.29 2.10 -11.16
CA GLY A 208 28.49 2.77 -10.67
C GLY A 208 28.22 3.91 -9.70
N TYR A 209 27.11 3.85 -8.94
CA TYR A 209 26.87 4.77 -7.81
C TYR A 209 27.80 4.47 -6.64
N PHE A 210 28.17 3.20 -6.48
CA PHE A 210 29.15 2.71 -5.52
C PHE A 210 29.69 1.37 -6.00
N GLU A 211 30.74 0.86 -5.37
CA GLU A 211 31.23 -0.49 -5.63
C GLU A 211 30.70 -1.49 -4.60
N ILE A 212 30.67 -2.77 -4.95
CA ILE A 212 30.15 -3.81 -4.04
C ILE A 212 30.94 -3.88 -2.71
N ARG A 213 32.23 -3.55 -2.76
CA ARG A 213 33.10 -3.47 -1.58
C ARG A 213 32.77 -2.28 -0.66
N ASP A 214 32.04 -1.29 -1.17
CA ASP A 214 31.60 -0.13 -0.41
C ASP A 214 30.31 -0.40 0.37
N LEU A 215 29.56 -1.48 0.06
CA LEU A 215 28.29 -1.81 0.73
C LEU A 215 28.41 -1.87 2.27
N PRO A 216 29.41 -2.54 2.88
CA PRO A 216 29.57 -2.52 4.34
C PRO A 216 29.85 -1.12 4.92
N ARG A 217 30.46 -0.23 4.13
CA ARG A 217 30.74 1.16 4.52
C ARG A 217 29.50 2.04 4.37
N LEU A 218 28.73 1.86 3.30
CA LEU A 218 27.45 2.54 3.05
C LEU A 218 26.45 2.30 4.19
N LEU A 219 26.41 1.09 4.74
CA LEU A 219 25.58 0.72 5.89
C LEU A 219 25.97 1.40 7.22
N ARG A 220 27.12 2.08 7.25
CA ARG A 220 27.68 2.73 8.44
C ARG A 220 27.97 4.22 8.25
N PHE A 221 27.70 4.78 7.06
CA PHE A 221 28.04 6.18 6.82
C PHE A 221 27.28 7.12 7.74
N ASP A 222 28.02 8.05 8.32
CA ASP A 222 27.50 9.31 8.84
C ASP A 222 27.34 10.32 7.68
N TYR A 223 27.05 11.58 8.02
CA TYR A 223 26.71 12.59 7.01
C TYR A 223 27.93 12.84 6.15
N ASP A 224 29.07 13.01 6.79
CA ASP A 224 30.34 13.35 6.16
C ASP A 224 30.82 12.22 5.24
N GLY A 225 30.62 10.97 5.64
CA GLY A 225 30.89 9.79 4.81
C GLY A 225 30.06 9.78 3.52
N LEU A 226 28.75 10.03 3.61
CA LEU A 226 27.88 10.11 2.44
C LEU A 226 28.17 11.33 1.57
N ALA A 227 28.35 12.50 2.16
CA ALA A 227 28.64 13.73 1.43
C ALA A 227 29.96 13.61 0.65
N SER A 228 30.99 13.00 1.26
CA SER A 228 32.27 12.70 0.61
C SER A 228 32.11 11.70 -0.54
N HIS A 229 31.27 10.67 -0.36
CA HIS A 229 30.96 9.69 -1.40
C HIS A 229 30.25 10.34 -2.59
N PHE A 230 29.23 11.17 -2.34
CA PHE A 230 28.52 11.92 -3.37
C PHE A 230 29.42 12.92 -4.09
N GLN A 231 30.27 13.65 -3.36
CA GLN A 231 31.26 14.56 -3.94
C GLN A 231 32.20 13.82 -4.89
N ARG A 232 32.72 12.65 -4.48
CA ARG A 232 33.58 11.81 -5.33
C ARG A 232 32.82 11.29 -6.55
N LEU A 233 31.57 10.85 -6.38
CA LEU A 233 30.71 10.43 -7.49
C LEU A 233 30.53 11.56 -8.52
N ILE A 234 30.22 12.79 -8.07
CA ILE A 234 30.08 13.96 -8.94
C ILE A 234 31.38 14.24 -9.69
N ALA A 235 32.52 14.24 -8.99
CA ALA A 235 33.83 14.44 -9.59
C ALA A 235 34.12 13.38 -10.68
N ARG A 236 33.82 12.10 -10.40
CA ARG A 236 33.95 11.00 -11.36
C ARG A 236 33.07 11.21 -12.60
N ARG A 237 31.82 11.67 -12.41
CA ARG A 237 30.90 12.00 -13.52
C ARG A 237 31.31 13.24 -14.32
N MET A 238 32.16 14.08 -13.75
CA MET A 238 32.85 15.18 -14.45
C MET A 238 34.19 14.75 -15.07
N GLY A 239 34.53 13.46 -15.04
CA GLY A 239 35.76 12.92 -15.63
C GLY A 239 37.00 13.00 -14.74
N VAL A 240 36.86 13.34 -13.45
CA VAL A 240 37.98 13.35 -12.49
C VAL A 240 38.27 11.92 -12.03
N PRO A 241 39.51 11.41 -12.20
CA PRO A 241 39.87 10.06 -11.73
C PRO A 241 39.83 9.93 -10.19
N ASP A 242 39.49 8.76 -9.67
CA ASP A 242 39.31 8.53 -8.22
C ASP A 242 40.55 8.81 -7.37
N GLY A 243 41.75 8.66 -7.94
CA GLY A 243 43.02 8.96 -7.27
C GLY A 243 43.46 10.42 -7.36
N SER A 244 42.72 11.27 -8.08
CA SER A 244 43.04 12.70 -8.22
C SER A 244 42.40 13.53 -7.10
N PRO A 245 42.98 14.68 -6.72
CA PRO A 245 42.35 15.64 -5.81
C PRO A 245 40.96 16.06 -6.31
N ILE A 246 40.02 16.23 -5.39
CA ILE A 246 38.70 16.81 -5.71
C ILE A 246 38.90 18.28 -6.10
N PRO A 247 38.36 18.74 -7.24
CA PRO A 247 38.39 20.15 -7.62
C PRO A 247 37.86 21.06 -6.50
N ASP A 248 38.51 22.21 -6.29
CA ASP A 248 38.15 23.17 -5.22
C ASP A 248 36.67 23.57 -5.28
N LYS A 249 36.13 23.67 -6.49
CA LYS A 249 34.73 24.02 -6.77
C LYS A 249 33.71 22.98 -6.34
N LEU A 250 34.14 21.75 -6.03
CA LEU A 250 33.28 20.70 -5.48
C LEU A 250 33.39 20.58 -3.96
N GLN A 251 34.31 21.31 -3.31
CA GLN A 251 34.55 21.20 -1.86
C GLN A 251 33.34 21.58 -1.01
N PHE A 252 32.44 22.41 -1.53
CA PHE A 252 31.21 22.78 -0.82
C PHE A 252 30.21 21.61 -0.70
N ILE A 253 30.31 20.57 -1.55
CA ILE A 253 29.39 19.42 -1.55
C ILE A 253 29.57 18.56 -0.29
N SER A 254 30.81 18.46 0.21
CA SER A 254 31.10 17.76 1.47
C SER A 254 30.78 18.60 2.72
N ASP A 255 30.44 19.87 2.57
CA ASP A 255 30.09 20.79 3.66
C ASP A 255 28.57 20.92 3.74
N LYS A 256 27.97 20.30 4.77
CA LYS A 256 26.52 20.24 4.97
C LYS A 256 25.84 21.60 4.82
N THR A 257 26.34 22.58 5.55
CA THR A 257 25.72 23.90 5.67
C THR A 257 25.78 24.63 4.34
N LYS A 258 26.90 24.51 3.61
CA LYS A 258 27.05 25.15 2.30
C LYS A 258 26.21 24.47 1.22
N LEU A 259 26.18 23.14 1.21
CA LEU A 259 25.35 22.38 0.27
C LEU A 259 23.86 22.69 0.47
N GLU A 260 23.38 22.65 1.72
CA GLU A 260 22.00 22.99 2.05
C GLU A 260 21.66 24.44 1.69
N ALA A 261 22.54 25.40 1.99
CA ALA A 261 22.33 26.80 1.65
C ALA A 261 22.26 27.03 0.14
N SER A 262 23.18 26.44 -0.63
CA SER A 262 23.20 26.49 -2.09
C SER A 262 21.91 25.90 -2.68
N PHE A 263 21.53 24.71 -2.23
CA PHE A 263 20.35 24.03 -2.75
C PHE A 263 19.06 24.77 -2.39
N ASN A 264 18.93 25.27 -1.15
CA ASN A 264 17.77 26.07 -0.74
C ASN A 264 17.68 27.40 -1.48
N ALA A 265 18.81 28.06 -1.76
CA ALA A 265 18.84 29.28 -2.56
C ALA A 265 18.33 29.03 -3.98
N PHE A 266 18.76 27.93 -4.61
CA PHE A 266 18.23 27.52 -5.91
C PHE A 266 16.74 27.19 -5.84
N LEU A 267 16.30 26.35 -4.90
CA LEU A 267 14.89 25.97 -4.77
C LEU A 267 13.98 27.18 -4.50
N ALA A 268 14.46 28.16 -3.75
CA ALA A 268 13.73 29.40 -3.49
C ALA A 268 13.42 30.20 -4.77
N SER A 269 14.20 30.00 -5.83
CA SER A 269 14.01 30.65 -7.13
C SER A 269 12.97 29.95 -8.03
N THR A 270 12.57 28.71 -7.69
CA THR A 270 11.66 27.89 -8.50
C THR A 270 10.21 28.35 -8.43
N ASP A 271 9.44 28.10 -9.49
CA ASP A 271 8.01 28.45 -9.54
C ASP A 271 7.17 27.57 -8.61
N GLU A 272 7.61 26.34 -8.32
CA GLU A 272 7.02 25.48 -7.32
C GLU A 272 7.08 26.10 -5.92
N TYR A 273 8.27 26.53 -5.47
CA TYR A 273 8.39 27.15 -4.16
C TYR A 273 7.63 28.46 -4.08
N LYS A 274 7.72 29.31 -5.11
CA LYS A 274 6.96 30.58 -5.15
C LYS A 274 5.45 30.35 -5.03
N ARG A 275 4.91 29.29 -5.66
CA ARG A 275 3.49 28.92 -5.52
C ARG A 275 3.14 28.43 -4.13
N GLN A 276 3.98 27.58 -3.52
CA GLN A 276 3.79 27.13 -2.13
C GLN A 276 3.84 28.30 -1.15
N LEU A 277 4.80 29.21 -1.33
CA LEU A 277 4.95 30.40 -0.49
C LEU A 277 3.73 31.31 -0.61
N ALA A 278 3.25 31.59 -1.82
CA ALA A 278 2.04 32.40 -2.04
C ALA A 278 0.77 31.75 -1.46
N LYS A 279 0.70 30.42 -1.44
CA LYS A 279 -0.39 29.68 -0.79
C LYS A 279 -0.31 29.83 0.73
N TRP A 280 0.88 29.62 1.30
CA TRP A 280 1.12 29.81 2.73
C TRP A 280 0.83 31.25 3.17
N GLU A 281 1.23 32.27 2.41
CA GLU A 281 0.96 33.68 2.74
C GLU A 281 -0.55 33.94 2.91
N LYS A 282 -1.39 33.39 2.02
CA LYS A 282 -2.85 33.48 2.13
C LYS A 282 -3.42 32.70 3.32
N GLU A 283 -2.81 31.56 3.66
CA GLU A 283 -3.25 30.73 4.79
C GLU A 283 -2.79 31.30 6.13
N ALA A 284 -1.64 31.97 6.17
CA ALA A 284 -1.07 32.62 7.34
C ALA A 284 -1.92 33.81 7.82
N GLU A 285 -2.63 34.49 6.91
CA GLU A 285 -3.66 35.49 7.25
C GLU A 285 -4.80 34.88 8.10
N LEU A 286 -5.11 33.60 7.87
CA LEU A 286 -6.18 32.88 8.59
C LEU A 286 -5.64 32.10 9.80
N LYS A 287 -4.35 31.76 9.80
CA LYS A 287 -3.66 30.98 10.85
C LYS A 287 -2.27 31.58 11.11
N PRO A 288 -2.17 32.56 12.02
CA PRO A 288 -0.92 33.28 12.27
C PRO A 288 0.25 32.40 12.74
N ASP A 289 -0.06 31.25 13.35
CA ASP A 289 0.94 30.30 13.87
C ASP A 289 1.43 29.28 12.82
N ALA A 290 1.00 29.39 11.56
CA ALA A 290 1.43 28.47 10.50
C ALA A 290 2.92 28.69 10.15
N GLU A 291 3.74 27.64 10.32
CA GLU A 291 5.17 27.71 10.02
C GLU A 291 5.42 27.96 8.52
N LYS A 292 6.35 28.87 8.21
CA LYS A 292 6.73 29.19 6.84
C LYS A 292 7.40 27.99 6.16
N PRO A 293 6.96 27.57 4.96
CA PRO A 293 7.58 26.45 4.27
C PRO A 293 9.04 26.77 3.88
N LYS A 294 9.93 25.82 4.14
CA LYS A 294 11.32 25.86 3.68
C LYS A 294 11.38 25.51 2.17
N PRO A 295 12.34 26.05 1.40
CA PRO A 295 12.49 25.68 0.00
C PRO A 295 12.69 24.18 -0.24
N SER A 296 13.38 23.48 0.68
CA SER A 296 13.63 22.04 0.60
C SER A 296 12.37 21.18 0.52
N VAL A 297 11.22 21.68 1.02
CA VAL A 297 9.93 20.97 0.98
C VAL A 297 9.53 20.58 -0.44
N VAL A 298 9.84 21.40 -1.45
CA VAL A 298 9.54 21.08 -2.86
C VAL A 298 10.25 19.80 -3.30
N PHE A 299 11.53 19.66 -2.93
CA PHE A 299 12.32 18.49 -3.27
C PHE A 299 11.90 17.28 -2.42
N GLU A 300 11.68 17.49 -1.12
CA GLU A 300 11.25 16.45 -0.18
C GLU A 300 9.90 15.83 -0.58
N GLU A 301 8.91 16.64 -1.00
CA GLU A 301 7.61 16.16 -1.47
C GLU A 301 7.74 15.30 -2.72
N LEU A 302 8.56 15.72 -3.70
CA LEU A 302 8.78 14.96 -4.92
C LEU A 302 9.54 13.65 -4.64
N LEU A 303 10.54 13.69 -3.77
CA LEU A 303 11.29 12.51 -3.35
C LEU A 303 10.39 11.54 -2.59
N GLY A 304 9.55 12.06 -1.70
CA GLY A 304 8.52 11.31 -1.00
C GLY A 304 7.58 10.60 -1.96
N LYS A 305 7.13 11.25 -3.04
CA LYS A 305 6.29 10.61 -4.08
C LYS A 305 7.00 9.48 -4.81
N VAL A 306 8.27 9.67 -5.19
CA VAL A 306 9.04 8.61 -5.86
C VAL A 306 9.23 7.41 -4.94
N LEU A 307 9.50 7.67 -3.66
CA LEU A 307 9.78 6.68 -2.64
C LEU A 307 8.56 6.37 -1.76
N SER A 308 7.33 6.65 -2.18
CA SER A 308 6.17 6.58 -1.28
C SER A 308 5.89 5.17 -0.77
N ASP A 309 6.26 4.14 -1.56
CA ASP A 309 6.19 2.73 -1.17
C ASP A 309 7.34 2.29 -0.25
N MET A 310 8.21 3.22 0.15
CA MET A 310 9.27 2.99 1.12
C MET A 310 8.70 3.29 2.52
N THR A 311 8.35 2.23 3.25
CA THR A 311 7.68 2.31 4.54
C THR A 311 8.56 2.99 5.61
N PHE A 312 8.35 4.29 5.82
CA PHE A 312 8.93 5.05 6.95
C PHE A 312 7.88 5.61 7.93
N VAL A 313 6.60 5.45 7.61
CA VAL A 313 5.47 5.89 8.44
C VAL A 313 4.77 4.66 8.98
N THR A 314 4.26 4.71 10.22
CA THR A 314 3.41 3.64 10.77
C THR A 314 2.07 3.65 10.04
N PRO A 315 1.75 2.62 9.23
CA PRO A 315 0.48 2.58 8.50
C PRO A 315 -0.68 2.26 9.44
N ASP A 316 -1.89 2.68 9.05
CA ASP A 316 -3.11 2.25 9.73
C ASP A 316 -3.25 0.72 9.62
N SER A 317 -3.92 0.10 10.59
CA SER A 317 -4.08 -1.36 10.63
C SER A 317 -5.52 -1.79 10.39
N LEU A 318 -5.70 -2.89 9.69
CA LEU A 318 -6.99 -3.49 9.40
C LEU A 318 -6.96 -4.99 9.69
N GLY A 319 -7.89 -5.45 10.51
CA GLY A 319 -8.25 -6.86 10.66
C GLY A 319 -9.67 -7.10 10.14
N VAL A 320 -9.87 -8.14 9.34
CA VAL A 320 -11.20 -8.51 8.83
C VAL A 320 -11.48 -9.97 9.16
N LYS A 321 -12.67 -10.25 9.66
CA LYS A 321 -13.18 -11.60 9.92
C LYS A 321 -14.49 -11.82 9.17
N LEU A 322 -14.49 -12.80 8.27
CA LEU A 322 -15.69 -13.26 7.58
C LEU A 322 -16.12 -14.60 8.14
N TYR A 323 -17.26 -14.65 8.83
CA TYR A 323 -17.83 -15.90 9.30
C TYR A 323 -18.46 -16.64 8.13
N ALA A 324 -18.20 -17.94 8.01
CA ALA A 324 -18.76 -18.79 6.97
C ALA A 324 -19.13 -20.14 7.57
N ALA A 325 -20.23 -20.75 7.12
CA ALA A 325 -20.67 -22.04 7.63
C ALA A 325 -19.71 -23.19 7.25
N ARG A 326 -18.91 -22.99 6.20
CA ARG A 326 -17.91 -23.95 5.72
C ARG A 326 -16.62 -23.23 5.33
N LYS A 327 -15.51 -23.98 5.39
CA LYS A 327 -14.21 -23.51 4.91
C LYS A 327 -14.31 -23.11 3.43
N PRO A 328 -13.88 -21.89 3.05
CA PRO A 328 -13.80 -21.50 1.65
C PRO A 328 -12.86 -22.40 0.86
N TYR A 329 -13.26 -22.72 -0.36
CA TYR A 329 -12.41 -23.44 -1.30
C TYR A 329 -11.46 -22.51 -2.07
N SER A 330 -11.67 -21.20 -1.98
CA SER A 330 -10.83 -20.16 -2.56
C SER A 330 -10.80 -18.95 -1.62
N THR A 331 -9.61 -18.53 -1.16
CA THR A 331 -9.43 -17.36 -0.29
C THR A 331 -7.96 -16.93 -0.28
N ASN A 332 -7.69 -15.65 -0.06
CA ASN A 332 -6.35 -15.12 0.29
C ASN A 332 -6.18 -14.81 1.78
N GLY A 333 -7.07 -15.33 2.62
CA GLY A 333 -7.00 -15.22 4.08
C GLY A 333 -6.97 -16.57 4.77
N ASP A 334 -6.69 -16.56 6.07
CA ASP A 334 -6.51 -17.75 6.87
C ASP A 334 -7.83 -18.26 7.44
N TRP A 335 -8.11 -19.55 7.29
CA TRP A 335 -9.29 -20.18 7.87
C TRP A 335 -9.05 -20.58 9.34
N ASP A 336 -9.83 -20.02 10.26
CA ASP A 336 -9.88 -20.41 11.66
C ASP A 336 -11.06 -21.37 11.92
N GLU A 337 -10.75 -22.65 12.11
CA GLU A 337 -11.73 -23.71 12.39
C GLU A 337 -12.49 -23.49 13.69
N LYS A 338 -11.89 -22.86 14.72
CA LYS A 338 -12.49 -22.74 16.05
C LYS A 338 -13.68 -21.80 16.06
N ILE A 339 -13.60 -20.75 15.25
CA ILE A 339 -14.65 -19.73 15.15
C ILE A 339 -15.39 -19.77 13.80
N SER A 340 -14.99 -20.69 12.91
CA SER A 340 -15.55 -20.84 11.55
C SER A 340 -15.54 -19.50 10.79
N ALA A 341 -14.36 -18.91 10.69
CA ALA A 341 -14.17 -17.64 10.01
C ALA A 341 -12.88 -17.59 9.21
N VAL A 342 -12.89 -16.81 8.13
CA VAL A 342 -11.68 -16.39 7.44
C VAL A 342 -11.17 -15.10 8.08
N ALA A 343 -9.88 -15.05 8.38
CA ALA A 343 -9.21 -13.89 8.92
C ALA A 343 -8.23 -13.31 7.90
N TRP A 344 -8.25 -11.99 7.78
CA TRP A 344 -7.22 -11.21 7.09
C TRP A 344 -6.66 -10.16 8.03
N SER A 345 -5.39 -9.84 7.84
CA SER A 345 -4.77 -8.65 8.42
C SER A 345 -4.01 -7.92 7.33
N SER A 346 -4.10 -6.59 7.30
CA SER A 346 -3.33 -5.76 6.39
C SER A 346 -2.95 -4.45 7.04
N LYS A 347 -1.85 -3.87 6.55
CA LYS A 347 -1.52 -2.47 6.73
C LYS A 347 -2.20 -1.67 5.61
N ILE A 348 -3.02 -0.69 5.99
CA ILE A 348 -3.77 0.13 5.04
C ILE A 348 -3.21 1.54 5.03
N GLU A 349 -2.42 1.86 4.01
CA GLU A 349 -1.84 3.18 3.84
C GLU A 349 -2.85 4.20 3.24
N SER A 350 -2.37 5.43 3.09
CA SER A 350 -3.09 6.49 2.38
C SER A 350 -3.26 6.18 0.88
N ASN A 351 -3.96 7.04 0.14
CA ASN A 351 -4.37 6.84 -1.27
C ASN A 351 -3.20 6.67 -2.30
N GLU A 352 -1.95 6.58 -1.85
CA GLU A 352 -0.76 6.46 -2.69
C GLU A 352 -0.29 5.01 -2.88
N SER A 353 -0.91 4.06 -2.20
CA SER A 353 -0.60 2.63 -2.26
C SER A 353 -1.76 1.83 -2.89
N PRO A 354 -1.50 0.66 -3.48
CA PRO A 354 -2.56 -0.23 -3.98
C PRO A 354 -3.57 -0.57 -2.89
N ALA A 355 -4.84 -0.68 -3.26
CA ALA A 355 -5.90 -1.06 -2.33
C ALA A 355 -5.66 -2.47 -1.77
N SER A 356 -5.79 -2.65 -0.45
CA SER A 356 -5.78 -3.98 0.16
C SER A 356 -7.00 -4.76 -0.34
N HIS A 357 -6.82 -5.96 -0.89
CA HIS A 357 -7.91 -6.76 -1.46
C HIS A 357 -8.09 -8.07 -0.70
N PHE A 358 -9.29 -8.31 -0.18
CA PHE A 358 -9.66 -9.56 0.48
C PHE A 358 -10.76 -10.26 -0.30
N TYR A 359 -10.64 -11.57 -0.47
CA TYR A 359 -11.68 -12.37 -1.11
C TYR A 359 -11.81 -13.75 -0.47
N ALA A 360 -13.03 -14.27 -0.47
CA ALA A 360 -13.32 -15.66 -0.12
C ALA A 360 -14.53 -16.16 -0.92
N THR A 361 -14.46 -17.43 -1.32
CA THR A 361 -15.55 -18.12 -2.02
C THR A 361 -15.77 -19.49 -1.39
N TRP A 362 -16.99 -19.76 -0.97
CA TRP A 362 -17.39 -21.01 -0.33
C TRP A 362 -18.76 -21.44 -0.83
N SER A 363 -19.09 -22.72 -0.62
CA SER A 363 -20.35 -23.30 -1.07
C SER A 363 -21.01 -24.07 0.06
N GLU A 364 -22.33 -24.06 0.08
CA GLU A 364 -23.16 -24.75 1.06
C GLU A 364 -24.10 -25.71 0.30
N PRO A 365 -23.91 -27.04 0.40
CA PRO A 365 -24.75 -27.99 -0.30
C PRO A 365 -26.17 -27.99 0.28
N ASN A 366 -27.16 -28.06 -0.61
CA ASN A 366 -28.53 -28.43 -0.23
C ASN A 366 -28.57 -29.94 0.01
N GLU A 367 -28.09 -30.37 1.17
CA GLU A 367 -27.91 -31.79 1.47
C GLU A 367 -29.22 -32.58 1.37
N ASP A 368 -30.34 -31.99 1.78
CA ASP A 368 -31.65 -32.66 1.74
C ASP A 368 -32.10 -32.91 0.30
N PHE A 369 -31.93 -31.92 -0.58
CA PHE A 369 -32.25 -32.08 -1.99
C PHE A 369 -31.33 -33.10 -2.66
N GLN A 370 -30.02 -32.99 -2.45
CA GLN A 370 -29.05 -33.91 -3.05
C GLN A 370 -29.26 -35.35 -2.56
N LYS A 371 -29.44 -35.58 -1.25
CA LYS A 371 -29.71 -36.92 -0.71
C LYS A 371 -31.02 -37.52 -1.23
N ARG A 372 -32.06 -36.70 -1.44
CA ARG A 372 -33.34 -37.14 -1.99
C ARG A 372 -33.24 -37.61 -3.44
N HIS A 373 -32.49 -36.90 -4.28
CA HIS A 373 -32.44 -37.16 -5.72
C HIS A 373 -31.27 -38.05 -6.13
N PHE A 374 -30.14 -37.98 -5.40
CA PHE A 374 -28.92 -38.72 -5.72
C PHE A 374 -28.56 -39.77 -4.67
N GLY A 375 -29.27 -39.89 -3.55
CA GLY A 375 -28.93 -40.85 -2.48
C GLY A 375 -27.69 -40.49 -1.66
N GLY A 376 -27.12 -39.30 -1.88
CA GLY A 376 -25.96 -38.76 -1.19
C GLY A 376 -25.71 -37.30 -1.57
N VAL A 377 -24.73 -36.66 -0.92
CA VAL A 377 -24.21 -35.35 -1.37
C VAL A 377 -23.17 -35.64 -2.45
N VAL A 378 -23.41 -35.17 -3.67
CA VAL A 378 -22.56 -35.44 -4.85
C VAL A 378 -21.79 -34.19 -5.29
N LEU A 379 -22.26 -33.00 -4.93
CA LEU A 379 -21.58 -31.72 -5.17
C LEU A 379 -21.36 -30.98 -3.85
N GLU A 380 -20.10 -30.66 -3.56
CA GLU A 380 -19.68 -29.85 -2.42
C GLU A 380 -18.40 -29.07 -2.75
N GLY A 381 -18.06 -28.09 -1.90
CA GLY A 381 -16.87 -27.27 -2.08
C GLY A 381 -16.79 -26.64 -3.48
N LYS A 382 -15.63 -26.74 -4.12
CA LYS A 382 -15.38 -26.09 -5.41
C LYS A 382 -16.30 -26.58 -6.53
N SER A 383 -16.60 -27.88 -6.60
CA SER A 383 -17.44 -28.44 -7.68
C SER A 383 -18.88 -27.96 -7.57
N LEU A 384 -19.41 -27.81 -6.35
CA LEU A 384 -20.69 -27.15 -6.14
C LEU A 384 -20.64 -25.68 -6.53
N GLY A 385 -19.58 -24.96 -6.15
CA GLY A 385 -19.39 -23.57 -6.54
C GLY A 385 -19.43 -23.36 -8.06
N GLU A 386 -18.68 -24.17 -8.80
CA GLU A 386 -18.65 -24.14 -10.27
C GLU A 386 -20.01 -24.45 -10.89
N TYR A 387 -20.71 -25.47 -10.36
CA TYR A 387 -22.08 -25.79 -10.77
C TYR A 387 -23.05 -24.62 -10.53
N VAL A 388 -23.01 -24.00 -9.35
CA VAL A 388 -23.88 -22.87 -9.01
C VAL A 388 -23.63 -21.69 -9.94
N PHE A 389 -22.36 -21.35 -10.23
CA PHE A 389 -22.05 -20.28 -11.18
C PHE A 389 -22.56 -20.57 -12.59
N TRP A 390 -22.38 -21.80 -13.08
CA TRP A 390 -22.97 -22.22 -14.36
C TRP A 390 -24.50 -22.11 -14.34
N TYR A 391 -25.15 -22.63 -13.30
CA TYR A 391 -26.61 -22.60 -13.16
C TYR A 391 -27.14 -21.16 -13.17
N CYS A 392 -26.51 -20.24 -12.45
CA CYS A 392 -26.89 -18.82 -12.43
C CYS A 392 -26.62 -18.08 -13.75
N SER A 393 -25.87 -18.67 -14.69
CA SER A 393 -25.65 -18.09 -16.03
C SER A 393 -26.74 -18.48 -17.04
N LEU A 394 -27.57 -19.47 -16.73
CA LEU A 394 -28.64 -19.96 -17.60
C LEU A 394 -29.74 -18.92 -17.77
N ALA A 395 -30.34 -18.87 -18.96
CA ALA A 395 -31.58 -18.14 -19.15
C ALA A 395 -32.72 -18.78 -18.33
N PRO A 396 -33.77 -18.03 -17.94
CA PRO A 396 -34.85 -18.57 -17.10
C PRO A 396 -35.52 -19.83 -17.67
N ALA A 397 -35.64 -19.95 -19.00
CA ALA A 397 -36.21 -21.13 -19.65
C ALA A 397 -35.29 -22.36 -19.56
N GLU A 398 -33.97 -22.15 -19.71
CA GLU A 398 -32.96 -23.21 -19.62
C GLU A 398 -32.84 -23.70 -18.17
N ALA A 399 -32.85 -22.78 -17.20
CA ALA A 399 -32.87 -23.12 -15.78
C ALA A 399 -34.13 -23.94 -15.43
N ALA A 400 -35.31 -23.56 -15.92
CA ALA A 400 -36.54 -24.31 -15.67
C ALA A 400 -36.58 -25.69 -16.37
N GLU A 401 -35.91 -25.86 -17.51
CA GLU A 401 -35.72 -27.16 -18.13
C GLU A 401 -34.78 -28.04 -17.30
N TRP A 402 -33.65 -27.47 -16.87
CA TRP A 402 -32.69 -28.15 -16.01
C TRP A 402 -33.28 -28.57 -14.67
N ASP A 403 -34.05 -27.69 -14.03
CA ASP A 403 -34.74 -27.96 -12.77
C ASP A 403 -35.71 -29.14 -12.90
N ARG A 404 -36.45 -29.21 -14.01
CA ARG A 404 -37.35 -30.34 -14.29
C ARG A 404 -36.59 -31.64 -14.49
N PHE A 405 -35.46 -31.59 -15.19
CA PHE A 405 -34.59 -32.75 -15.37
C PHE A 405 -34.06 -33.26 -14.01
N ILE A 406 -33.45 -32.39 -13.21
CA ILE A 406 -32.87 -32.75 -11.92
C ILE A 406 -33.94 -33.23 -10.93
N ALA A 407 -35.11 -32.57 -10.87
CA ALA A 407 -36.20 -32.99 -9.99
C ALA A 407 -36.78 -34.36 -10.36
N GLY A 408 -36.60 -34.81 -11.60
CA GLY A 408 -37.01 -36.13 -12.07
C GLY A 408 -36.06 -37.28 -11.71
N LEU A 409 -34.85 -36.98 -11.21
CA LEU A 409 -33.87 -37.99 -10.84
C LEU A 409 -34.23 -38.66 -9.52
N LEU A 410 -34.05 -39.99 -9.46
CA LEU A 410 -34.23 -40.80 -8.27
C LEU A 410 -32.94 -41.58 -7.96
N PRO A 411 -32.70 -41.94 -6.68
CA PRO A 411 -31.55 -42.75 -6.31
C PRO A 411 -31.69 -44.21 -6.80
N ASP A 412 -31.42 -44.50 -8.07
CA ASP A 412 -31.38 -45.88 -8.58
C ASP A 412 -30.09 -46.61 -8.15
N ALA A 413 -30.12 -47.93 -8.01
CA ALA A 413 -28.96 -48.70 -7.53
C ALA A 413 -27.70 -48.60 -8.45
N ASP A 414 -27.85 -48.09 -9.68
CA ASP A 414 -26.81 -48.07 -10.70
C ASP A 414 -25.88 -46.84 -10.67
N TRP A 415 -26.26 -45.72 -10.04
CA TRP A 415 -25.41 -44.50 -10.03
C TRP A 415 -24.10 -44.67 -9.25
N ARG A 416 -24.07 -45.59 -8.27
CA ARG A 416 -22.86 -45.86 -7.46
C ARG A 416 -21.77 -46.62 -8.20
N SER A 417 -22.03 -47.08 -9.43
CA SER A 417 -21.06 -47.83 -10.24
C SER A 417 -20.34 -46.97 -11.29
N ALA A 418 -20.74 -45.70 -11.45
CA ALA A 418 -20.27 -44.84 -12.55
C ALA A 418 -19.58 -43.53 -12.08
N VAL A 419 -19.41 -43.32 -10.77
CA VAL A 419 -18.66 -42.19 -10.19
C VAL A 419 -17.36 -42.67 -9.58
#